data_AF-A0AAX3J550-F1
#
_entry.id   AF-A0AAX3J550-F1
#
_cell.length_a   1.000
_cell.length_b   1.000
_cell.length_c   1.000
_cell.angle_alpha   90.00
_cell.angle_beta   90.00
_cell.angle_gamma   90.00
#
_symmetry.space_group_name_H-M   'P 1'
#
loop_
_entity.id
_entity.type
_entity.pdbx_description
1 polymer ?
#
loop_
_entity_poly.entity_id
_entity_poly.type
_entity_poly.pdbx_seq_one_letter_code
_entity_poly.pdbx_strand_id
1 'polypeptide(L)'
;MTTATDLAQQAIDNVNALKALAEKTGEIPADVQAQLEAYADQVDKLTRQLGSEQDTREGYRVNILIDEEQIALALEIMNKIENGLTDKTIPQMPTTLRRQLTETLGYVTNRKEELLSFRKEGDSEPRTYEEYRMGI
;
A
#
# COMPACT_ATOMS: atom_id res chain seq x y z
N MET A 1 13.93 -18.66 -12.90
CA MET A 1 12.69 -18.51 -12.11
C MET A 1 11.71 -17.85 -13.06
N THR A 2 10.61 -18.51 -13.40
CA THR A 2 9.64 -18.00 -14.38
C THR A 2 8.76 -16.94 -13.70
N THR A 3 8.71 -15.74 -14.24
CA THR A 3 7.92 -14.62 -13.69
C THR A 3 6.47 -14.65 -14.21
N ALA A 4 5.57 -13.90 -13.57
CA ALA A 4 4.19 -13.76 -14.04
C ALA A 4 4.13 -13.18 -15.47
N THR A 5 5.05 -12.28 -15.80
CA THR A 5 5.21 -11.71 -17.15
C THR A 5 5.64 -12.78 -18.16
N ASP A 6 6.54 -13.69 -17.77
CA ASP A 6 6.98 -14.80 -18.63
C ASP A 6 5.83 -15.78 -18.92
N LEU A 7 5.00 -16.08 -17.92
CA LEU A 7 3.81 -16.92 -18.08
C LEU A 7 2.75 -16.26 -18.99
N ALA A 8 2.54 -14.95 -18.83
CA ALA A 8 1.63 -14.19 -19.69
C ALA A 8 2.11 -14.17 -21.15
N GLN A 9 3.41 -13.96 -21.38
CA GLN A 9 3.98 -13.99 -22.72
C GLN A 9 3.88 -15.38 -23.36
N GLN A 10 4.14 -16.43 -22.58
CA GLN A 10 4.01 -17.81 -23.06
C GLN A 10 2.56 -18.17 -23.43
N ALA A 11 1.57 -17.67 -22.68
CA ALA A 11 0.16 -17.85 -23.02
C ALA A 11 -0.21 -17.11 -24.33
N ILE A 12 0.28 -15.88 -24.52
CA ILE A 12 0.08 -15.11 -25.75
C ILE A 12 0.69 -15.83 -26.96
N ASP A 13 1.92 -16.33 -26.83
CA ASP A 13 2.62 -17.04 -27.90
C ASP A 13 1.89 -18.33 -28.29
N ASN A 14 1.37 -19.08 -27.30
CA ASN A 14 0.56 -20.27 -27.53
C ASN A 14 -0.76 -19.94 -28.26
N VAL A 15 -1.47 -18.90 -27.84
CA VAL A 15 -2.71 -18.45 -28.51
C VAL A 15 -2.43 -18.05 -29.97
N ASN A 16 -1.33 -17.35 -30.23
CA ASN A 16 -0.94 -16.95 -31.58
C ASN A 16 -0.59 -18.17 -32.46
N ALA A 17 0.10 -19.17 -31.91
CA ALA A 17 0.41 -20.42 -32.62
C ALA A 17 -0.87 -21.20 -32.96
N LEU A 18 -1.83 -21.26 -32.05
CA LEU A 18 -3.12 -21.91 -32.25
C LEU A 18 -3.97 -21.18 -33.31
N LYS A 19 -3.95 -19.85 -33.31
CA LYS A 19 -4.62 -19.02 -34.32
C LYS A 19 -4.07 -19.26 -35.72
N ALA A 20 -2.75 -19.32 -35.86
CA ALA A 20 -2.08 -19.63 -37.12
C ALA A 20 -2.38 -21.06 -37.62
N LEU A 21 -2.59 -22.01 -36.70
CA LEU A 21 -2.99 -23.38 -37.05
C LEU A 21 -4.42 -23.42 -37.59
N ALA A 22 -5.36 -22.75 -36.91
CA ALA A 22 -6.77 -22.66 -37.30
C ALA A 22 -6.98 -21.97 -38.66
N GLU A 23 -6.22 -20.91 -38.94
CA GLU A 23 -6.22 -20.22 -40.24
C GLU A 23 -5.78 -21.14 -41.41
N LYS A 24 -4.98 -22.16 -41.11
CA LYS A 24 -4.43 -23.10 -42.11
C LYS A 24 -5.34 -24.31 -42.38
N THR A 25 -6.16 -24.70 -41.40
CA THR A 25 -7.02 -25.91 -41.46
C THR A 25 -8.50 -25.62 -41.66
N GLY A 26 -8.97 -24.38 -41.45
CA GLY A 26 -10.39 -24.00 -41.62
C GLY A 26 -11.33 -24.51 -40.51
N GLU A 27 -10.87 -25.45 -39.68
CA GLU A 27 -11.52 -25.95 -38.48
C GLU A 27 -10.50 -25.96 -37.32
N ILE A 28 -10.98 -25.63 -36.11
CA ILE A 28 -10.19 -25.71 -34.87
C ILE A 28 -10.26 -27.17 -34.39
N PRO A 29 -9.12 -27.87 -34.26
CA PRO A 29 -9.10 -29.23 -33.70
C PRO A 29 -9.70 -29.26 -32.28
N ALA A 30 -10.45 -30.30 -31.93
CA ALA A 30 -11.16 -30.37 -30.64
C ALA A 30 -10.23 -30.35 -29.42
N ASP A 31 -9.01 -30.87 -29.56
CA ASP A 31 -7.94 -30.80 -28.56
C ASP A 31 -7.41 -29.37 -28.37
N VAL A 32 -7.35 -28.59 -29.46
CA VAL A 32 -7.01 -27.16 -29.43
C VAL A 32 -8.12 -26.35 -28.76
N GLN A 33 -9.39 -26.65 -29.07
CA GLN A 33 -10.55 -26.02 -28.43
C GLN A 33 -10.52 -26.22 -26.91
N ALA A 34 -10.26 -27.45 -26.46
CA ALA A 34 -10.17 -27.78 -25.03
C ALA A 34 -8.99 -27.07 -24.33
N GLN A 35 -7.86 -26.90 -25.01
CA GLN A 35 -6.72 -26.14 -24.46
C GLN A 35 -7.03 -24.64 -24.33
N LEU A 36 -7.72 -24.05 -25.31
CA LEU A 36 -8.15 -22.65 -25.27
C LEU A 36 -9.13 -22.40 -24.12
N GLU A 37 -10.10 -23.29 -23.92
CA GLU A 37 -11.03 -23.22 -22.79
C GLU A 37 -10.30 -23.33 -21.45
N ALA A 38 -9.36 -24.28 -21.32
CA ALA A 38 -8.56 -24.41 -20.11
C ALA A 38 -7.70 -23.16 -19.81
N TYR A 39 -7.13 -22.52 -20.84
CA TYR A 39 -6.40 -21.27 -20.66
C TYR A 39 -7.33 -20.10 -20.29
N ALA A 40 -8.53 -20.03 -20.88
CA ALA A 40 -9.52 -19.02 -20.52
C ALA A 40 -9.91 -19.14 -19.04
N ASP A 41 -10.13 -20.36 -18.54
CA ASP A 41 -10.42 -20.62 -17.13
C ASP A 41 -9.26 -20.24 -16.20
N GLN A 42 -8.01 -20.51 -16.62
CA GLN A 42 -6.83 -20.12 -15.87
C GLN A 42 -6.67 -18.59 -15.80
N VAL A 43 -6.89 -17.89 -16.92
CA VAL A 43 -6.83 -16.42 -16.98
C VAL A 43 -7.92 -15.79 -16.11
N ASP A 44 -9.15 -16.30 -16.17
CA ASP A 44 -10.26 -15.82 -15.34
C ASP A 44 -9.94 -16.04 -13.85
N LYS A 45 -9.43 -17.21 -13.47
CA LYS A 45 -9.00 -17.48 -12.09
C LYS A 45 -7.91 -16.52 -11.62
N LEU A 46 -6.86 -16.32 -12.42
CA LEU A 46 -5.76 -15.41 -12.08
C LEU A 46 -6.24 -13.95 -12.00
N THR A 47 -7.16 -13.56 -12.87
CA THR A 47 -7.76 -12.21 -12.86
C THR A 47 -8.55 -11.97 -11.56
N ARG A 48 -9.35 -12.95 -11.12
CA ARG A 48 -10.06 -12.88 -9.83
C ARG A 48 -9.11 -12.83 -8.64
N GLN A 49 -8.04 -13.63 -8.66
CA GLN A 49 -7.01 -13.59 -7.62
C GLN A 49 -6.29 -12.24 -7.57
N LEU A 50 -5.93 -11.69 -8.74
CA LEU A 50 -5.30 -10.37 -8.84
C LEU A 50 -6.20 -9.28 -8.27
N GLY A 51 -7.51 -9.30 -8.59
CA GLY A 51 -8.47 -8.36 -8.01
C GLY A 51 -8.54 -8.46 -6.48
N SER A 52 -8.63 -9.67 -5.94
CA SER A 52 -8.64 -9.89 -4.49
C SER A 52 -7.38 -9.39 -3.79
N GLU A 53 -6.20 -9.57 -4.40
CA GLU A 53 -4.92 -9.08 -3.86
C GLU A 53 -4.83 -7.55 -3.95
N GLN A 54 -5.35 -6.94 -5.02
CA GLN A 54 -5.43 -5.49 -5.15
C GLN A 54 -6.32 -4.87 -4.06
N ASP A 55 -7.49 -5.44 -3.82
CA ASP A 55 -8.41 -5.00 -2.76
C ASP A 55 -7.77 -5.14 -1.37
N THR A 56 -7.12 -6.27 -1.13
CA THR A 56 -6.41 -6.52 0.14
C THR A 56 -5.28 -5.53 0.36
N ARG A 57 -4.47 -5.26 -0.68
CA ARG A 57 -3.39 -4.28 -0.64
C ARG A 57 -3.92 -2.88 -0.36
N GLU A 58 -5.03 -2.49 -0.97
CA GLU A 58 -5.64 -1.19 -0.71
C GLU A 58 -6.16 -1.08 0.73
N GLY A 59 -6.75 -2.17 1.26
CA GLY A 59 -7.13 -2.25 2.67
C GLY A 59 -5.95 -2.03 3.63
N TYR A 60 -4.81 -2.67 3.38
CA TYR A 60 -3.59 -2.43 4.17
C TYR A 60 -3.08 -1.00 4.05
N ARG A 61 -3.15 -0.41 2.85
CA ARG A 61 -2.74 0.98 2.62
C ARG A 61 -3.60 1.96 3.42
N VAL A 62 -4.92 1.77 3.43
CA VAL A 62 -5.84 2.59 4.24
C VAL A 62 -5.49 2.49 5.73
N ASN A 63 -5.22 1.30 6.24
CA ASN A 63 -4.79 1.13 7.64
C ASN A 63 -3.47 1.87 7.93
N ILE A 64 -2.51 1.83 7.00
CA ILE A 64 -1.26 2.57 7.11
C ILE A 64 -1.50 4.09 7.18
N LEU A 65 -2.44 4.63 6.39
CA LEU A 65 -2.79 6.05 6.44
C LEU A 65 -3.43 6.44 7.78
N ILE A 66 -4.25 5.56 8.36
CA ILE A 66 -4.82 5.77 9.70
C ILE A 66 -3.71 5.80 10.76
N ASP A 67 -2.76 4.87 10.70
CA ASP A 67 -1.61 4.84 11.61
C ASP A 67 -0.75 6.09 11.46
N GLU A 68 -0.51 6.53 10.23
CA GLU A 68 0.22 7.76 9.93
C GLU A 68 -0.46 8.99 10.55
N GLU A 69 -1.79 9.08 10.45
CA GLU A 69 -2.56 10.16 11.08
C GLU A 69 -2.39 10.15 12.60
N GLN A 70 -2.54 8.99 13.24
CA GLN A 70 -2.36 8.86 14.70
C GLN A 70 -0.93 9.24 15.14
N ILE A 71 0.07 8.86 14.35
CA ILE A 71 1.46 9.24 14.58
C ILE A 71 1.66 10.75 14.41
N ALA A 72 1.08 11.36 13.39
CA ALA A 72 1.15 12.80 13.16
C ALA A 72 0.55 13.59 14.34
N LEU A 73 -0.61 13.14 14.85
CA LEU A 73 -1.25 13.71 16.03
C LEU A 73 -0.37 13.59 17.28
N ALA A 74 0.20 12.41 17.51
CA ALA A 74 1.10 12.18 18.64
C ALA A 74 2.33 13.08 18.57
N LEU A 75 2.92 13.25 17.38
CA LEU A 75 4.04 14.17 17.16
C LEU A 75 3.66 15.62 17.45
N GLU A 76 2.49 16.07 17.01
CA GLU A 76 2.04 17.45 17.29
C GLU A 76 1.93 17.69 18.80
N ILE A 77 1.36 16.74 19.55
CA ILE A 77 1.25 16.82 21.02
C ILE A 77 2.64 16.82 21.67
N MET A 78 3.52 15.89 21.28
CA MET A 78 4.86 15.79 21.85
C MET A 78 5.71 17.03 21.57
N ASN A 79 5.61 17.60 20.36
CA ASN A 79 6.27 18.86 20.01
C ASN A 79 5.72 20.04 20.82
N LYS A 80 4.40 20.11 21.06
CA LYS A 80 3.80 21.13 21.94
C LYS A 80 4.34 21.02 23.36
N ILE A 81 4.47 19.80 23.89
CA ILE A 81 5.06 19.54 25.21
C ILE A 81 6.53 19.99 25.24
N GLU A 82 7.34 19.57 24.26
CA GLU A 82 8.78 19.91 24.20
C GLU A 82 9.01 21.42 24.11
N ASN A 83 8.22 22.14 23.30
CA ASN A 83 8.28 23.59 23.19
C ASN A 83 7.91 24.29 24.50
N GLY A 84 6.88 23.78 25.19
CA GLY A 84 6.44 24.27 26.50
C GLY A 84 7.51 24.14 27.60
N LEU A 85 8.47 23.21 27.47
CA LEU A 85 9.58 23.07 28.44
C LEU A 85 10.54 24.26 28.45
N THR A 86 10.48 25.15 27.46
CA THR A 86 11.29 26.38 27.48
C THR A 86 10.67 27.48 28.36
N ASP A 87 9.39 27.35 28.72
CA ASP A 87 8.69 28.25 29.63
C ASP A 87 9.05 27.95 31.08
N LYS A 88 9.78 28.87 31.71
CA LYS A 88 10.23 28.76 33.11
C LYS A 88 9.11 28.92 34.14
N THR A 89 7.90 29.31 33.72
CA THR A 89 6.74 29.42 34.61
C THR A 89 6.05 28.08 34.85
N ILE A 90 6.36 27.06 34.05
CA ILE A 90 5.84 25.70 34.16
C ILE A 90 6.86 24.83 34.91
N PRO A 91 6.42 23.90 35.80
CA PRO A 91 7.31 22.92 36.41
C PRO A 91 8.13 22.17 35.36
N GLN A 92 9.45 22.16 35.54
CA GLN A 92 10.38 21.64 34.55
C GLN A 92 10.46 20.11 34.62
N MET A 93 10.41 19.48 33.45
CA MET A 93 10.64 18.04 33.32
C MET A 93 12.09 17.71 33.69
N PRO A 94 12.34 16.63 34.49
CA PRO A 94 13.69 16.15 34.76
C PRO A 94 14.50 15.90 33.48
N THR A 95 15.80 16.21 33.49
CA THR A 95 16.69 16.12 32.32
C THR A 95 16.65 14.76 31.62
N THR A 96 16.57 13.67 32.40
CA THR A 96 16.47 12.30 31.84
C THR A 96 15.18 12.09 31.06
N LEU A 97 14.04 12.55 31.59
CA LEU A 97 12.75 12.43 30.93
C LEU A 97 12.67 13.32 29.69
N ARG A 98 13.29 14.51 29.74
CA ARG A 98 13.41 15.39 28.57
C ARG A 98 14.21 14.72 27.44
N ARG A 99 15.34 14.08 27.76
CA ARG A 99 16.13 13.34 26.77
C ARG A 99 15.33 12.19 26.16
N GLN A 100 14.60 11.43 26.97
CA GLN A 100 13.74 10.35 26.48
C GLN A 100 12.63 10.88 25.55
N LEU A 101 12.04 12.04 25.85
CA LEU A 101 11.06 12.69 24.98
C LEU A 101 11.68 13.05 23.62
N THR A 102 12.84 13.71 23.61
CA THR A 102 13.54 14.09 22.35
C THR A 102 13.95 12.86 21.54
N GLU A 103 14.47 11.81 22.18
CA GLU A 103 14.81 10.54 21.52
C GLU A 103 13.55 9.90 20.90
N THR A 104 12.45 9.86 21.65
CA THR A 104 11.15 9.33 21.17
C THR A 104 10.62 10.13 20.00
N LEU A 105 10.70 11.46 20.04
CA LEU A 105 10.33 12.34 18.92
C LEU A 105 11.10 11.98 17.66
N GLY A 106 12.40 11.70 17.75
CA GLY A 106 13.21 11.23 16.63
C GLY A 106 12.68 9.92 16.02
N TYR A 107 12.44 8.90 16.85
CA TYR A 107 11.93 7.61 16.37
C TYR A 107 10.56 7.72 15.70
N VAL A 108 9.66 8.50 16.31
CA VAL A 108 8.29 8.64 15.82
C VAL A 108 8.25 9.50 14.54
N THR A 109 9.12 10.50 14.43
CA THR A 109 9.27 11.31 13.20
C THR A 109 9.74 10.45 12.04
N ASN A 110 10.80 9.66 12.23
CA ASN A 110 11.29 8.75 11.20
C ASN A 110 10.21 7.76 10.76
N ARG A 111 9.44 7.22 11.73
CA ARG A 111 8.34 6.32 11.40
C ARG A 111 7.26 7.02 10.57
N LYS A 112 6.89 8.26 10.87
CA LYS A 112 5.96 9.05 10.05
C LYS A 112 6.47 9.19 8.62
N GLU A 113 7.74 9.53 8.45
CA GLU A 113 8.36 9.70 7.13
C GLU A 113 8.33 8.41 6.30
N GLU A 114 8.56 7.24 6.92
CA GLU A 114 8.41 5.94 6.25
C GLU A 114 6.98 5.72 5.75
N LEU A 115 5.98 6.09 6.55
CA LEU A 115 4.57 5.90 6.19
C LEU A 115 4.10 6.80 5.05
N LEU A 116 4.72 7.99 4.87
CA LEU A 116 4.42 8.89 3.75
C LEU A 116 4.63 8.22 2.38
N SER A 117 5.52 7.22 2.29
CA SER A 117 5.76 6.47 1.04
C SER A 117 4.55 5.67 0.52
N PHE A 118 3.54 5.45 1.37
CA PHE A 118 2.31 4.74 1.00
C PHE A 118 1.19 5.66 0.50
N ARG A 119 1.42 6.98 0.53
CA ARG A 119 0.50 7.97 -0.04
C ARG A 119 0.54 7.95 -1.55
N LYS A 120 -0.62 8.23 -2.14
CA LYS A 120 -0.83 8.45 -3.57
C LYS A 120 -1.22 9.91 -3.80
N GLU A 121 -1.06 10.36 -5.04
CA GLU A 121 -1.53 11.69 -5.45
C GLU A 121 -3.04 11.82 -5.18
N GLY A 122 -3.44 12.88 -4.48
CA GLY A 122 -4.83 13.14 -4.11
C GLY A 122 -5.26 12.61 -2.74
N ASP A 123 -4.42 11.85 -2.03
CA ASP A 123 -4.71 11.49 -0.64
C ASP A 123 -4.76 12.75 0.25
N SER A 124 -5.71 12.80 1.18
CA SER A 124 -5.83 13.92 2.13
C SER A 124 -4.67 13.90 3.13
N GLU A 125 -4.07 15.06 3.39
CA GLU A 125 -3.04 15.22 4.42
C GLU A 125 -3.54 14.77 5.80
N PRO A 126 -2.66 14.31 6.70
CA PRO A 126 -3.03 14.02 8.09
C PRO A 126 -3.67 15.23 8.75
N ARG A 127 -4.76 15.01 9.48
CA ARG A 127 -5.40 16.06 10.28
C ARG A 127 -4.47 16.56 11.36
N THR A 128 -4.54 17.85 11.63
CA THR A 128 -3.97 18.46 12.82
C THR A 128 -4.74 18.03 14.07
N TYR A 129 -4.11 18.19 15.23
CA TYR A 129 -4.72 17.89 16.53
C TYR A 129 -6.02 18.65 16.76
N GLU A 130 -6.09 19.92 16.34
CA GLU A 130 -7.31 20.72 16.51
C GLU A 130 -8.42 20.26 15.57
N GLU A 131 -8.12 19.92 14.32
CA GLU A 131 -9.11 19.35 13.39
C GLU A 131 -9.68 18.03 13.95
N TYR A 132 -8.81 17.15 14.44
CA TYR A 132 -9.22 15.90 15.09
C TYR A 132 -10.12 16.15 16.30
N ARG A 133 -9.75 17.09 17.18
CA ARG A 133 -10.53 17.46 18.36
C ARG A 133 -11.90 18.05 18.00
N MET A 134 -11.98 18.81 16.92
CA MET A 134 -13.21 19.44 16.43
C MET A 134 -14.10 18.45 15.65
N GLY A 135 -13.62 17.25 15.35
CA GLY A 135 -14.36 16.26 14.55
C GLY A 135 -14.53 16.67 13.09
N ILE A 136 -13.59 17.48 12.58
CA ILE A 136 -13.54 17.96 11.20
C ILE A 136 -12.78 16.95 10.33
#